data_AF-A0AAV9MJU3-F1
#
_entry.id   AF-A0AAV9MJU3-F1
#
_cell.length_a   1.000
_cell.length_b   1.000
_cell.length_c   1.000
_cell.angle_alpha   90.00
_cell.angle_beta   90.00
_cell.angle_gamma   90.00
#
_symmetry.space_group_name_H-M   'P 1'
#
loop_
_entity.id
_entity.type
_entity.pdbx_description
1 polymer ?
#
loop_
_entity_poly.entity_id
_entity_poly.type
_entity_poly.pdbx_seq_one_letter_code
_entity_poly.pdbx_strand_id
1 'polypeptide(L)'
;MSSEQLIGTSKLRYQHTIEMARTKQIARKSIGGKAPRKQLATKAAKKRLVREITQDFKTDLRFQSSAVAALQEAAEAYLVELFEDTNLCAIHAKRVTIMPKDIQLARRICGERT
;
A
#
# COMPACT_ATOMS: atom_id res chain seq x y z
N MET A 1 32.01 40.01 6.44
CA MET A 1 31.25 38.91 7.07
C MET A 1 29.94 38.62 6.32
N SER A 2 29.97 38.18 5.05
CA SER A 2 28.71 37.91 4.32
C SER A 2 28.78 36.90 3.16
N SER A 3 29.96 36.46 2.72
CA SER A 3 30.09 35.48 1.63
C SER A 3 30.06 34.01 2.11
N GLU A 4 30.58 33.71 3.30
CA GLU A 4 30.64 32.32 3.81
C GLU A 4 29.29 31.78 4.33
N GLN A 5 28.42 32.66 4.85
CA GLN A 5 27.08 32.26 5.32
C GLN A 5 26.14 31.85 4.17
N LEU A 6 26.29 32.46 2.98
CA LEU A 6 25.48 32.12 1.81
C LEU A 6 25.86 30.77 1.17
N ILE A 7 27.13 30.36 1.31
CA ILE A 7 27.62 29.05 0.82
C ILE A 7 27.13 27.92 1.74
N GLY A 8 27.05 28.18 3.05
CA GLY A 8 26.52 27.21 4.03
C GLY A 8 25.03 26.91 3.83
N THR A 9 24.20 27.94 3.60
CA THR A 9 22.75 27.75 3.40
C THR A 9 22.43 27.09 2.06
N SER A 10 23.17 27.42 1.00
CA SER A 10 23.03 26.79 -0.31
C SER A 10 23.47 25.33 -0.31
N LYS A 11 24.57 24.97 0.39
CA LYS A 11 25.01 23.58 0.55
C LYS A 11 24.02 22.74 1.36
N LEU A 12 23.41 23.30 2.41
CA LEU A 12 22.38 22.63 3.20
C LEU A 12 21.09 22.43 2.38
N ARG A 13 20.70 23.43 1.58
CA ARG A 13 19.54 23.35 0.68
C ARG A 13 19.78 22.35 -0.47
N TYR A 14 21.01 22.29 -1.00
CA TYR A 14 21.41 21.32 -2.01
C TYR A 14 21.41 19.89 -1.45
N GLN A 15 21.97 19.67 -0.25
CA GLN A 15 21.92 18.38 0.42
C GLN A 15 20.50 17.93 0.72
N HIS A 16 19.64 18.81 1.24
CA HIS A 16 18.23 18.53 1.48
C HIS A 16 17.47 18.21 0.18
N THR A 17 17.79 18.87 -0.94
CA THR A 17 17.19 18.57 -2.26
C THR A 17 17.66 17.22 -2.80
N ILE A 18 18.93 16.85 -2.60
CA ILE A 18 19.49 15.55 -3.00
C ILE A 18 18.92 14.41 -2.15
N GLU A 19 18.72 14.63 -0.85
CA GLU A 19 18.06 13.66 0.04
C GLU A 19 16.58 13.46 -0.33
N MET A 20 15.88 14.55 -0.65
CA MET A 20 14.51 14.53 -1.18
C MET A 20 14.41 13.85 -2.55
N ALA A 21 15.44 13.96 -3.39
CA ALA A 21 15.52 13.26 -4.67
C ALA A 21 15.74 11.74 -4.47
N ARG A 22 16.63 11.36 -3.54
CA ARG A 22 16.88 9.95 -3.19
C ARG A 22 15.66 9.27 -2.59
N THR A 23 14.95 9.94 -1.68
CA THR A 23 13.69 9.43 -1.11
C THR A 23 12.57 9.32 -2.16
N LYS A 24 12.43 10.29 -3.07
CA LYS A 24 11.51 10.18 -4.21
C LYS A 24 11.86 9.05 -5.18
N GLN A 25 13.14 8.72 -5.33
CA GLN A 25 13.59 7.66 -6.26
C GLN A 25 13.36 6.25 -5.70
N ILE A 26 13.41 6.06 -4.37
CA ILE A 26 13.04 4.80 -3.71
C ILE A 26 11.54 4.50 -3.92
N ALA A 27 10.67 5.51 -3.79
CA ALA A 27 9.22 5.34 -3.98
C ALA A 27 8.83 5.13 -5.46
N ARG A 28 9.59 5.67 -6.42
CA ARG A 28 9.27 5.59 -7.86
C ARG A 28 9.67 4.28 -8.53
N LYS A 29 10.60 3.51 -7.95
CA LYS A 29 11.12 2.27 -8.57
C LYS A 29 10.08 1.13 -8.60
N SER A 30 9.01 1.24 -7.83
CA SER A 30 7.94 0.24 -7.70
C SER A 30 6.67 0.55 -8.49
N ILE A 31 6.49 1.78 -8.99
CA ILE A 31 5.25 2.25 -9.67
C ILE A 31 5.47 2.54 -11.16
N GLY A 32 6.74 2.57 -11.60
CA GLY A 32 7.14 2.86 -12.98
C GLY A 32 6.96 1.68 -13.92
N GLY A 33 5.71 1.39 -14.28
CA GLY A 33 5.36 0.44 -15.34
C GLY A 33 4.08 -0.31 -15.02
N LYS A 34 3.00 -0.02 -15.74
CA LYS A 34 1.82 -0.90 -15.78
C LYS A 34 2.19 -2.20 -16.51
N ALA A 35 2.96 -3.04 -15.84
CA ALA A 35 3.22 -4.42 -16.18
C ALA A 35 1.93 -5.25 -16.00
N PRO A 36 1.77 -6.41 -16.66
CA PRO A 36 0.61 -7.27 -16.45
C PRO A 36 0.40 -7.52 -14.95
N ARG A 37 -0.84 -7.37 -14.48
CA ARG A 37 -1.23 -7.42 -13.05
C ARG A 37 -0.67 -8.69 -12.40
N LYS A 38 0.52 -8.57 -11.81
CA LYS A 38 1.19 -9.67 -11.13
C LYS A 38 0.47 -9.86 -9.81
N GLN A 39 -0.11 -11.05 -9.63
CA GLN A 39 -0.80 -11.39 -8.39
C GLN A 39 0.13 -11.22 -7.19
N LEU A 40 -0.35 -10.52 -6.17
CA LEU A 40 0.46 -10.09 -5.01
C LEU A 40 0.73 -11.25 -4.03
N ALA A 41 -0.17 -12.22 -3.93
CA ALA A 41 0.02 -13.42 -3.11
C ALA A 41 0.28 -14.70 -3.92
N THR A 42 0.88 -15.73 -3.30
CA THR A 42 1.16 -17.02 -3.95
C THR A 42 -0.10 -17.88 -4.06
N LYS A 43 -0.24 -18.67 -5.13
CA LYS A 43 -1.42 -19.53 -5.36
C LYS A 43 -1.67 -20.54 -4.22
N ALA A 44 -0.62 -20.98 -3.52
CA ALA A 44 -0.71 -21.93 -2.42
C ALA A 44 -1.29 -21.30 -1.14
N ALA A 45 -0.83 -20.10 -0.77
CA ALA A 45 -1.33 -19.38 0.40
C ALA A 45 -2.84 -19.07 0.27
N LYS A 46 -3.26 -18.62 -0.92
CA LYS A 46 -4.67 -18.30 -1.22
C LYS A 46 -5.60 -19.49 -0.99
N LYS A 47 -5.23 -20.65 -1.54
CA LYS A 47 -6.04 -21.86 -1.42
C LYS A 47 -6.14 -22.34 0.03
N ARG A 48 -5.08 -22.19 0.82
CA ARG A 48 -5.10 -22.55 2.25
C ARG A 48 -6.02 -21.61 3.03
N LEU A 49 -5.87 -20.30 2.86
CA LEU A 49 -6.67 -19.29 3.54
C LEU A 49 -8.18 -19.41 3.22
N VAL A 50 -8.53 -19.58 1.94
CA VAL A 50 -9.94 -19.76 1.56
C VAL A 50 -10.53 -21.01 2.20
N ARG A 51 -9.78 -22.12 2.27
CA ARG A 51 -10.25 -23.36 2.92
C ARG A 51 -10.39 -23.20 4.43
N GLU A 52 -9.42 -22.57 5.07
CA GLU A 52 -9.44 -22.31 6.52
C GLU A 52 -10.68 -21.49 6.91
N ILE A 53 -10.91 -20.35 6.25
CA ILE A 53 -12.07 -19.50 6.54
C ILE A 53 -13.40 -20.23 6.28
N THR A 54 -13.47 -21.02 5.21
CA THR A 54 -14.74 -21.66 4.80
C THR A 54 -15.08 -22.91 5.60
N GLN A 55 -14.08 -23.52 6.24
CA GLN A 55 -14.26 -24.66 7.13
C GLN A 55 -15.10 -24.30 8.37
N ASP A 56 -15.03 -23.05 8.84
CA ASP A 56 -15.82 -22.54 9.96
C ASP A 56 -17.32 -22.35 9.60
N PHE A 57 -17.66 -22.27 8.31
CA PHE A 57 -19.04 -22.11 7.85
C PHE A 57 -19.68 -23.45 7.45
N LYS A 58 -18.94 -24.28 6.71
CA LYS A 58 -19.42 -25.60 6.27
C LYS A 58 -18.25 -26.53 5.95
N THR A 59 -18.29 -27.74 6.51
CA THR A 59 -17.29 -28.77 6.24
C THR A 59 -17.44 -29.34 4.83
N ASP A 60 -16.32 -29.75 4.21
CA ASP A 60 -16.23 -30.40 2.89
C ASP A 60 -16.64 -29.60 1.64
N LEU A 61 -16.43 -28.27 1.65
CA LEU A 61 -16.62 -27.44 0.46
C LEU A 61 -15.51 -27.66 -0.60
N ARG A 62 -15.92 -27.94 -1.84
CA ARG A 62 -15.03 -28.00 -3.01
C ARG A 62 -15.11 -26.71 -3.82
N PHE A 63 -13.99 -26.02 -3.96
CA PHE A 63 -13.90 -24.77 -4.74
C PHE A 63 -13.42 -25.03 -6.17
N GLN A 64 -14.08 -24.42 -7.14
CA GLN A 64 -13.58 -24.30 -8.50
C GLN A 64 -12.33 -23.40 -8.53
N SER A 65 -11.38 -23.71 -9.40
CA SER A 65 -10.14 -22.91 -9.54
C SER A 65 -10.40 -21.45 -9.92
N SER A 66 -11.41 -21.19 -10.75
CA SER A 66 -11.84 -19.84 -11.14
C SER A 66 -12.46 -19.06 -9.98
N ALA A 67 -13.24 -19.71 -9.11
CA ALA A 67 -13.83 -19.05 -7.94
C ALA A 67 -12.75 -18.56 -6.97
N VAL A 68 -11.72 -19.38 -6.71
CA VAL A 68 -10.57 -18.98 -5.88
C VAL A 68 -9.79 -17.83 -6.54
N ALA A 69 -9.68 -17.82 -7.87
CA ALA A 69 -9.02 -16.73 -8.59
C ALA A 69 -9.82 -15.41 -8.50
N ALA A 70 -11.14 -15.47 -8.63
CA ALA A 70 -12.02 -14.30 -8.52
C ALA A 70 -11.99 -13.69 -7.11
N LEU A 71 -12.06 -14.53 -6.06
CA LEU A 71 -11.92 -14.08 -4.66
C LEU A 71 -10.59 -13.35 -4.44
N GLN A 72 -9.53 -13.87 -5.04
CA GLN A 72 -8.24 -13.23 -4.94
C GLN A 72 -8.20 -11.87 -5.64
N GLU A 73 -8.72 -11.80 -6.86
CA GLU A 73 -8.71 -10.56 -7.64
C GLU A 73 -9.50 -9.46 -6.93
N ALA A 74 -10.66 -9.81 -6.36
CA ALA A 74 -11.44 -8.92 -5.53
C ALA A 74 -10.68 -8.48 -4.27
N ALA A 75 -10.04 -9.41 -3.56
CA ALA A 75 -9.27 -9.08 -2.36
C ALA A 75 -8.05 -8.20 -2.65
N GLU A 76 -7.31 -8.46 -3.74
CA GLU A 76 -6.18 -7.62 -4.15
C GLU A 76 -6.64 -6.24 -4.60
N ALA A 77 -7.74 -6.13 -5.36
CA ALA A 77 -8.31 -4.84 -5.76
C ALA A 77 -8.72 -4.02 -4.54
N TYR A 78 -9.45 -4.63 -3.62
CA TYR A 78 -9.90 -4.01 -2.38
C TYR A 78 -8.72 -3.49 -1.53
N LEU A 79 -7.67 -4.31 -1.34
CA LEU A 79 -6.51 -3.88 -0.57
C LEU A 79 -5.75 -2.73 -1.24
N VAL A 80 -5.65 -2.72 -2.57
CA VAL A 80 -5.01 -1.62 -3.30
C VAL A 80 -5.78 -0.31 -3.07
N GLU A 81 -7.11 -0.32 -3.27
CA GLU A 81 -7.96 0.86 -3.04
C GLU A 81 -7.87 1.34 -1.58
N LEU A 82 -7.96 0.43 -0.61
CA LEU A 82 -7.85 0.77 0.81
C LEU A 82 -6.50 1.40 1.16
N PHE A 83 -5.40 0.90 0.58
CA PHE A 83 -4.07 1.48 0.83
C PHE A 83 -3.89 2.83 0.14
N GLU A 84 -4.55 3.08 -0.99
CA GLU A 84 -4.60 4.40 -1.62
C GLU A 84 -5.29 5.43 -0.70
N ASP A 85 -6.46 5.09 -0.15
CA ASP A 85 -7.19 5.95 0.79
C ASP A 85 -6.45 6.16 2.11
N THR A 86 -5.84 5.10 2.63
CA THR A 86 -5.00 5.15 3.84
C THR A 86 -3.80 6.07 3.63
N ASN A 87 -3.18 6.02 2.46
CA ASN A 87 -2.05 6.88 2.11
C ASN A 87 -2.48 8.36 2.04
N LEU A 88 -3.66 8.67 1.51
CA LEU A 88 -4.23 10.02 1.55
C LEU A 88 -4.43 10.52 2.99
N CYS A 89 -4.92 9.66 3.89
CA CYS A 89 -5.07 9.98 5.31
C CYS A 89 -3.72 10.27 6.00
N ALA A 90 -2.67 9.49 5.67
CA ALA A 90 -1.33 9.72 6.21
C ALA A 90 -0.73 11.06 5.72
N ILE A 91 -0.88 11.36 4.43
CA ILE A 91 -0.43 12.62 3.82
C ILE A 91 -1.17 13.82 4.41
N HIS A 92 -2.48 13.70 4.64
CA HIS A 92 -3.28 14.74 5.30
C HIS A 92 -2.71 15.10 6.69
N ALA A 93 -2.20 14.10 7.42
CA ALA A 93 -1.52 14.28 8.70
C ALA A 93 -0.02 14.62 8.61
N LYS A 94 0.47 15.03 7.42
CA LYS A 94 1.88 15.38 7.12
C LYS A 94 2.88 14.24 7.40
N ARG A 95 2.43 12.98 7.30
CA ARG A 95 3.26 11.78 7.47
C ARG A 95 3.44 11.07 6.12
N VAL A 96 4.56 10.36 5.98
CA VAL A 96 4.85 9.49 4.82
C VAL A 96 4.61 8.01 5.16
N THR A 97 4.66 7.65 6.45
CA THR A 97 4.41 6.29 6.93
C THR A 97 2.92 6.13 7.28
N ILE A 98 2.27 5.14 6.65
CA ILE A 98 0.92 4.72 6.99
C ILE A 98 0.89 4.06 8.38
N MET A 99 -0.15 4.35 9.16
CA MET A 99 -0.35 3.81 10.51
C MET A 99 -1.72 3.12 10.62
N PRO A 100 -1.92 2.22 11.59
CA PRO A 100 -3.21 1.55 11.77
C PRO A 100 -4.40 2.50 11.95
N LYS A 101 -4.18 3.67 12.56
CA LYS A 101 -5.19 4.73 12.70
C LYS A 101 -5.66 5.31 11.36
N ASP A 102 -4.79 5.34 10.35
CA ASP A 102 -5.13 5.84 9.01
C ASP A 102 -6.04 4.85 8.29
N ILE A 103 -5.79 3.55 8.46
CA ILE A 103 -6.64 2.47 7.92
C ILE A 103 -8.02 2.51 8.59
N GLN A 104 -8.05 2.64 9.93
CA GLN A 104 -9.30 2.75 10.67
C GLN A 104 -10.12 3.97 10.24
N LEU A 105 -9.44 5.10 9.99
CA LEU A 105 -10.09 6.31 9.50
C LEU A 105 -10.62 6.12 8.08
N ALA A 106 -9.83 5.57 7.17
CA ALA A 106 -10.23 5.30 5.78
C ALA A 106 -11.48 4.39 5.73
N ARG A 107 -11.46 3.26 6.45
CA ARG A 107 -12.62 2.34 6.52
C ARG A 107 -13.86 3.01 7.11
N ARG A 108 -13.69 3.84 8.14
CA ARG A 108 -14.79 4.60 8.75
C ARG A 108 -15.42 5.59 7.78
N ILE A 109 -14.60 6.28 6.98
CA ILE A 109 -15.08 7.25 5.98
C ILE A 109 -15.79 6.54 4.82
N CYS A 110 -15.25 5.40 4.35
CA CYS A 110 -15.86 4.59 3.29
C CYS A 110 -17.16 3.87 3.73
N GLY A 111 -17.53 3.94 5.02
CA GLY A 111 -18.77 3.36 5.52
C GLY A 111 -18.72 1.84 5.67
N GLU A 112 -17.54 1.24 5.63
CA GLU A 112 -17.31 -0.15 6.00
C GLU A 112 -17.44 -0.30 7.52
N ARG A 113 -18.68 -0.42 7.97
CA ARG A 113 -18.98 -0.70 9.36
C ARG A 113 -18.57 -2.14 9.67
N THR A 114 -17.58 -2.30 10.55
CA THR A 114 -17.55 -3.43 11.49
C THR A 114 -18.78 -3.41 12.37
#